data_AF-A0A1R2ART7-F1
#
_entry.id   AF-A0A1R2ART7-F1
#
_cell.length_a   1.000
_cell.length_b   1.000
_cell.length_c   1.000
_cell.angle_alpha   90.00
_cell.angle_beta   90.00
_cell.angle_gamma   90.00
#
_symmetry.space_group_name_H-M   'P 1'
#
loop_
_entity.id
_entity.type
_entity.pdbx_description
1 polymer ?
#
loop_
_entity_poly.entity_id
_entity_poly.type
_entity_poly.pdbx_seq_one_letter_code
_entity_poly.pdbx_strand_id
1 'polypeptide(L)'
;MLLKDHPLVHLQWVWDIRQDPRIAELFSNIWNVNKEDLLVSFDAMSLHLPSEITGKNGLISILGIHTDQSNKKTSKCCIQSFVNLYTVNPGDATLFILENSHKYFNEYFSHIDLDLPDSNEEYIPLTNHGINFFLEKGCVPRWVQADEGTVVLWDSRVFHMGSCPIQGREEPNFRLVVYVCMLPRYGVRQNILDKKIKALEDKIDTSHWANCAILEEDIDLGGLLLL
;
A
#
# COMPACT_ATOMS: atom_id res chain seq x y z
N MET A 1 -6.56 0.10 -11.89
CA MET A 1 -6.71 -1.35 -11.61
C MET A 1 -5.51 -1.80 -10.81
N LEU A 2 -5.73 -2.48 -9.70
CA LEU A 2 -4.65 -3.18 -8.98
C LEU A 2 -4.42 -4.51 -9.70
N LEU A 3 -3.16 -4.80 -10.04
CA LEU A 3 -2.74 -6.03 -10.69
C LEU A 3 -2.02 -6.87 -9.64
N LYS A 4 -2.76 -7.84 -9.07
CA LYS A 4 -2.28 -8.88 -8.15
C LYS A 4 -2.26 -10.26 -8.82
N ASP A 5 -1.98 -10.30 -10.13
CA ASP A 5 -1.84 -11.57 -10.83
C ASP A 5 -0.40 -12.09 -10.63
N HIS A 6 -0.31 -13.29 -10.07
CA HIS A 6 0.90 -13.89 -9.52
C HIS A 6 2.17 -13.70 -10.37
N PRO A 7 2.23 -14.04 -11.67
CA PRO A 7 3.49 -13.91 -12.41
C PRO A 7 3.88 -12.46 -12.72
N LEU A 8 2.93 -11.51 -12.74
CA LEU A 8 3.21 -10.12 -13.13
C LEU A 8 4.11 -9.44 -12.11
N VAL A 9 3.90 -9.72 -10.82
CA VAL A 9 4.71 -9.13 -9.74
C VAL A 9 6.13 -9.69 -9.69
N HIS A 10 6.44 -10.72 -10.48
CA HIS A 10 7.78 -11.33 -10.59
C HIS A 10 8.43 -11.12 -11.96
N LEU A 11 7.92 -10.21 -12.79
CA LEU A 11 8.60 -9.82 -14.04
C LEU A 11 9.98 -9.21 -13.75
N GLN A 12 10.94 -9.39 -14.67
CA GLN A 12 12.32 -8.93 -14.47
C GLN A 12 12.40 -7.44 -14.15
N TRP A 13 11.69 -6.59 -14.88
CA TRP A 13 11.70 -5.14 -14.65
C TRP A 13 11.12 -4.74 -13.28
N VAL A 14 10.23 -5.55 -12.69
CA VAL A 14 9.74 -5.36 -11.31
C VAL A 14 10.84 -5.70 -10.31
N TRP A 15 11.59 -6.77 -10.58
CA TRP A 15 12.77 -7.13 -9.79
C TRP A 15 13.89 -6.11 -9.88
N ASP A 16 14.13 -5.55 -11.06
CA ASP A 16 15.12 -4.49 -11.26
C ASP A 16 14.83 -3.27 -10.36
N ILE A 17 13.55 -2.93 -10.18
CA ILE A 17 13.11 -1.90 -9.22
C ILE A 17 13.31 -2.38 -7.78
N ARG A 18 12.82 -3.56 -7.42
CA ARG A 18 12.93 -4.09 -6.04
C ARG A 18 14.38 -4.27 -5.57
N GLN A 19 15.30 -4.53 -6.49
CA GLN A 19 16.73 -4.73 -6.24
C GLN A 19 17.55 -3.44 -6.41
N ASP A 20 16.92 -2.31 -6.73
CA ASP A 20 17.63 -1.04 -6.87
C ASP A 20 18.30 -0.66 -5.54
N PRO A 21 19.64 -0.50 -5.51
CA PRO A 21 20.36 -0.24 -4.27
C PRO A 21 20.01 1.11 -3.63
N ARG A 22 19.44 2.05 -4.40
CA ARG A 22 18.95 3.36 -3.91
C ARG A 22 17.66 3.19 -3.11
N ILE A 23 16.79 2.27 -3.50
CA ILE A 23 15.57 1.95 -2.75
C ILE A 23 15.94 1.20 -1.46
N ALA A 24 16.86 0.23 -1.53
CA ALA A 24 17.37 -0.45 -0.33
C ALA A 24 18.03 0.54 0.65
N GLU A 25 18.81 1.51 0.16
CA GLU A 25 19.39 2.59 0.97
C GLU A 25 18.31 3.43 1.68
N LEU A 26 17.25 3.80 0.97
CA LEU A 26 16.14 4.56 1.53
C LEU A 26 15.51 3.84 2.74
N PHE A 27 15.21 2.55 2.60
CA PHE A 27 14.61 1.76 3.68
C PHE A 27 15.62 1.42 4.80
N SER A 28 16.88 1.21 4.46
CA SER A 28 17.97 0.99 5.42
C SER A 28 18.08 2.18 6.37
N ASN A 29 18.01 3.40 5.85
CA ASN A 29 17.99 4.63 6.65
C ASN A 29 16.70 4.78 7.48
N ILE A 30 15.53 4.46 6.92
CA ILE A 30 14.23 4.53 7.62
C ILE A 30 14.19 3.62 8.85
N TRP A 31 14.78 2.43 8.74
CA TRP A 31 14.75 1.40 9.78
C TRP A 31 16.02 1.32 10.62
N ASN A 32 17.07 2.05 10.24
CA ASN A 32 18.38 2.04 10.89
C ASN A 32 18.98 0.63 11.00
N VAL A 33 19.04 -0.07 9.86
CA VAL A 33 19.64 -1.41 9.68
C VAL A 33 20.45 -1.44 8.39
N ASN A 34 21.34 -2.41 8.21
CA ASN A 34 22.04 -2.56 6.93
C ASN A 34 21.07 -2.99 5.82
N LYS A 35 21.43 -2.73 4.55
CA LYS A 35 20.59 -3.11 3.39
C LYS A 35 20.38 -4.62 3.30
N GLU A 36 21.41 -5.38 3.63
CA GLU A 36 21.44 -6.84 3.61
C GLU A 36 20.53 -7.45 4.69
N ASP A 37 20.17 -6.64 5.70
CA ASP A 37 19.25 -7.02 6.78
C ASP A 37 17.79 -6.66 6.46
N LEU A 38 17.49 -6.22 5.24
CA LEU A 38 16.13 -5.94 4.78
C LEU A 38 15.53 -7.13 4.01
N LEU A 39 14.23 -7.32 4.19
CA LEU A 39 13.39 -8.16 3.34
C LEU A 39 12.55 -7.26 2.44
N VAL A 40 12.27 -7.68 1.21
CA VAL A 40 11.42 -6.96 0.25
C VAL A 40 10.05 -7.62 0.10
N SER A 41 9.00 -6.82 -0.08
CA SER A 41 7.63 -7.29 -0.34
C SER A 41 7.47 -7.78 -1.79
N PHE A 42 6.66 -8.82 -2.00
CA PHE A 42 6.25 -9.24 -3.34
C PHE A 42 4.86 -8.70 -3.65
N ASP A 43 4.68 -7.40 -3.46
CA ASP A 43 3.36 -6.76 -3.59
C ASP A 43 3.00 -6.47 -5.06
N ALA A 44 1.81 -5.93 -5.27
CA ALA A 44 1.18 -5.66 -6.53
C ALA A 44 1.91 -4.60 -7.39
N MET A 45 1.35 -4.40 -8.58
CA MET A 45 1.49 -3.16 -9.34
C MET A 45 0.10 -2.56 -9.58
N SER A 46 0.01 -1.27 -9.88
CA SER A 46 -1.26 -0.64 -10.22
C SER A 46 -1.17 0.11 -11.54
N LEU A 47 -2.07 -0.22 -12.47
CA LEU A 47 -2.18 0.38 -13.80
C LEU A 47 -3.54 1.04 -13.95
N HIS A 48 -3.55 2.32 -14.29
CA HIS A 48 -4.74 3.05 -14.72
C HIS A 48 -4.50 3.60 -16.11
N LEU A 49 -5.37 3.17 -17.03
CA LEU A 49 -5.46 3.74 -18.36
C LEU A 49 -6.22 5.07 -18.27
N PRO A 50 -5.98 6.02 -19.19
CA PRO A 50 -6.74 7.26 -19.21
C PRO A 50 -8.25 7.00 -19.37
N SER A 51 -9.06 7.54 -18.45
CA SER A 51 -10.53 7.39 -18.46
C SER A 51 -11.16 7.97 -19.73
N GLU A 52 -10.53 9.01 -20.28
CA GLU A 52 -10.92 9.71 -21.49
C GLU A 52 -10.85 8.79 -22.73
N ILE A 53 -9.93 7.83 -22.72
CA ILE A 53 -9.73 6.85 -23.81
C ILE A 53 -10.62 5.63 -23.59
N THR A 54 -10.70 5.14 -22.35
CA THR A 54 -11.40 3.90 -22.03
C THR A 54 -12.90 4.05 -21.86
N GLY A 55 -13.40 5.28 -21.68
CA GLY A 55 -14.79 5.57 -21.34
C GLY A 55 -15.20 5.08 -19.94
N LYS A 56 -14.24 4.58 -19.14
CA LYS A 56 -14.47 4.09 -17.78
C LYS A 56 -14.10 5.17 -16.78
N ASN A 57 -15.11 5.85 -16.26
CA ASN A 57 -14.94 6.81 -15.18
C ASN A 57 -15.01 6.07 -13.84
N GLY A 58 -13.93 6.14 -13.06
CA GLY A 58 -13.94 5.68 -11.68
C GLY A 58 -14.67 6.67 -10.78
N LEU A 59 -15.48 6.16 -9.84
CA LEU A 59 -16.09 6.99 -8.80
C LEU A 59 -15.11 7.09 -7.62
N ILE A 60 -14.75 8.31 -7.22
CA ILE A 60 -14.05 8.54 -5.95
C ILE A 60 -15.09 8.43 -4.84
N SER A 61 -15.09 7.30 -4.14
CA SER A 61 -15.88 7.14 -2.91
C SER A 61 -14.98 7.34 -1.70
N ILE A 62 -15.41 8.23 -0.81
CA ILE A 62 -14.85 8.37 0.53
C ILE A 62 -14.76 7.03 1.27
N LEU A 63 -15.66 6.08 0.95
CA LEU A 63 -15.67 4.72 1.51
C LEU A 63 -14.41 3.91 1.21
N GLY A 64 -13.54 4.39 0.30
CA GLY A 64 -12.27 3.75 -0.03
C GLY A 64 -11.10 4.14 0.88
N ILE A 65 -11.24 5.15 1.74
CA ILE A 65 -10.16 5.57 2.66
C ILE A 65 -9.99 4.50 3.73
N HIS A 66 -8.76 4.03 3.95
CA HIS A 66 -8.44 2.98 4.92
C HIS A 66 -7.03 3.16 5.49
N THR A 67 -6.75 2.41 6.55
CA THR A 67 -5.40 2.13 7.03
C THR A 67 -5.10 0.67 6.77
N ASP A 68 -3.83 0.32 6.58
CA ASP A 68 -3.37 -1.07 6.41
C ASP A 68 -2.59 -1.58 7.63
N GLN A 69 -2.76 -0.90 8.76
CA GLN A 69 -2.23 -1.35 10.03
C GLN A 69 -3.36 -1.60 11.01
N SER A 70 -3.36 -2.80 11.59
CA SER A 70 -4.28 -3.16 12.66
C SER A 70 -4.26 -2.14 13.81
N ASN A 71 -5.43 -1.81 14.35
CA ASN A 71 -5.58 -0.93 15.51
C ASN A 71 -4.86 -1.44 16.77
N LYS A 72 -4.51 -2.73 16.84
CA LYS A 72 -3.71 -3.32 17.93
C LYS A 72 -2.22 -2.98 17.82
N LYS A 73 -1.73 -2.65 16.62
CA LYS A 73 -0.36 -2.21 16.38
C LYS A 73 -0.31 -0.70 16.56
N THR A 74 0.00 -0.25 17.78
CA THR A 74 -0.04 1.19 18.13
C THR A 74 1.22 1.98 17.72
N SER A 75 2.25 1.27 17.27
CA SER A 75 3.57 1.83 16.87
C SER A 75 3.78 1.76 15.36
N LYS A 76 4.76 2.47 14.82
CA LYS A 76 5.15 2.36 13.40
C LYS A 76 5.64 0.94 13.10
N CYS A 77 4.87 0.16 12.34
CA CYS A 77 5.25 -1.21 11.97
C CYS A 77 5.64 -1.35 10.50
N CYS A 78 5.09 -0.52 9.61
CA CYS A 78 5.46 -0.50 8.21
C CYS A 78 5.53 0.93 7.67
N ILE A 79 6.45 1.14 6.73
CA ILE A 79 6.41 2.25 5.80
C ILE A 79 6.08 1.62 4.45
N GLN A 80 4.89 1.93 3.96
CA GLN A 80 4.46 1.52 2.64
C GLN A 80 5.10 2.40 1.57
N SER A 81 5.29 1.86 0.37
CA SER A 81 5.80 2.64 -0.74
C SER A 81 5.44 2.08 -2.11
N PHE A 82 5.53 2.95 -3.10
CA PHE A 82 5.59 2.56 -4.51
C PHE A 82 6.54 3.47 -5.29
N VAL A 83 6.97 2.98 -6.45
CA VAL A 83 7.71 3.76 -7.45
C VAL A 83 6.77 4.20 -8.55
N ASN A 84 6.75 5.50 -8.86
CA ASN A 84 6.03 6.03 -10.01
C ASN A 84 6.78 5.72 -11.30
N LEU A 85 6.09 5.16 -12.30
CA LEU A 85 6.64 4.94 -13.64
C LEU A 85 6.18 5.97 -14.67
N TYR A 86 5.28 6.87 -14.26
CA TYR A 86 4.84 8.03 -15.01
C TYR A 86 4.73 9.21 -14.05
N THR A 87 5.00 10.42 -14.53
CA THR A 87 4.73 11.65 -13.77
C THR A 87 3.25 11.76 -13.47
N VAL A 88 2.91 12.18 -12.24
CA VAL A 88 1.54 12.38 -11.77
C VAL A 88 1.22 13.87 -11.73
N ASN A 89 0.37 14.31 -12.65
CA ASN A 89 -0.05 15.71 -12.78
C ASN A 89 -1.29 16.03 -11.90
N PRO A 90 -1.62 17.31 -11.70
CA PRO A 90 -2.88 17.71 -11.09
C PRO A 90 -4.09 17.07 -11.80
N GLY A 91 -4.90 16.36 -11.02
CA GLY A 91 -6.10 15.67 -11.52
C GLY A 91 -5.88 14.25 -12.02
N ASP A 92 -4.64 13.76 -12.04
CA ASP A 92 -4.36 12.36 -12.38
C ASP A 92 -4.78 11.39 -11.28
N ALA A 93 -4.96 10.12 -11.68
CA ALA A 93 -5.10 9.03 -10.72
C ALA A 93 -3.84 8.95 -9.85
N THR A 94 -3.99 8.92 -8.54
CA THR A 94 -2.83 8.92 -7.62
C THR A 94 -3.17 8.38 -6.24
N LEU A 95 -2.20 8.33 -5.34
CA LEU A 95 -2.41 8.11 -3.91
C LEU A 95 -3.06 9.35 -3.29
N PHE A 96 -4.22 9.16 -2.69
CA PHE A 96 -4.81 10.09 -1.74
C PHE A 96 -4.33 9.72 -0.34
N ILE A 97 -3.92 10.70 0.46
CA ILE A 97 -3.63 10.54 1.88
C ILE A 97 -4.35 11.59 2.71
N LEU A 98 -4.65 11.22 3.95
CA LEU A 98 -4.99 12.17 4.99
C LEU A 98 -3.71 12.50 5.76
N GLU A 99 -3.02 13.54 5.31
CA GLU A 99 -1.73 13.97 5.84
C GLU A 99 -1.83 14.18 7.36
N ASN A 100 -0.81 13.70 8.10
CA ASN A 100 -0.74 13.69 9.57
C ASN A 100 -1.70 12.73 10.32
N SER A 101 -2.59 12.00 9.65
CA SER A 101 -3.55 11.10 10.33
C SER A 101 -2.88 10.03 11.22
N HIS A 102 -1.70 9.53 10.85
CA HIS A 102 -0.92 8.58 11.67
C HIS A 102 -0.59 9.10 13.08
N LYS A 103 -0.53 10.43 13.29
CA LYS A 103 -0.29 11.04 14.61
C LYS A 103 -1.47 10.84 15.56
N TYR A 104 -2.68 10.74 15.01
CA TYR A 104 -3.92 10.58 15.75
C TYR A 104 -4.50 9.16 15.62
N PHE A 105 -3.75 8.21 15.05
CA PHE A 105 -4.20 6.84 14.82
C PHE A 105 -4.68 6.15 16.11
N ASN A 106 -3.86 6.17 17.17
CA ASN A 106 -4.23 5.56 18.44
C ASN A 106 -5.40 6.27 19.11
N GLU A 107 -5.45 7.61 19.00
CA GLU A 107 -6.53 8.42 19.55
C GLU A 107 -7.86 8.13 18.83
N TYR A 108 -7.83 8.05 17.50
CA TYR A 108 -8.98 7.69 16.69
C TYR A 108 -9.56 6.36 17.19
N PHE A 109 -8.75 5.29 17.21
CA PHE A 109 -9.22 3.97 17.65
C PHE A 109 -9.56 3.84 19.14
N SER A 110 -9.18 4.80 19.99
CA SER A 110 -9.63 4.83 21.39
C SER A 110 -10.96 5.57 21.60
N HIS A 111 -11.37 6.41 20.64
CA HIS A 111 -12.56 7.27 20.76
C HIS A 111 -13.75 6.76 19.94
N ILE A 112 -13.52 6.04 18.85
CA ILE A 112 -14.63 5.49 18.10
C ILE A 112 -15.05 4.20 18.80
N ASP A 113 -16.31 4.17 19.23
CA ASP A 113 -17.01 2.99 19.72
C ASP A 113 -17.32 2.11 18.51
N LEU A 114 -16.29 1.54 17.90
CA LEU A 114 -16.48 0.55 16.87
C LEU A 114 -16.63 -0.80 17.55
N ASP A 115 -17.73 -1.48 17.26
CA ASP A 115 -17.79 -2.94 17.23
C ASP A 115 -16.84 -3.47 16.12
N LEU A 116 -15.57 -3.03 16.11
CA LEU A 116 -14.56 -3.73 15.35
C LEU A 116 -14.47 -5.10 16.01
N PRO A 117 -14.73 -6.20 15.28
CA PRO A 117 -14.43 -7.52 15.82
C PRO A 117 -12.99 -7.50 16.35
N ASP A 118 -12.70 -8.28 17.39
CA ASP A 118 -11.36 -8.41 17.98
C ASP A 118 -10.42 -9.07 16.96
N SER A 119 -10.08 -8.34 15.91
CA SER A 119 -9.55 -8.89 14.69
C SER A 119 -8.17 -8.27 14.44
N ASN A 120 -7.25 -9.12 14.01
CA ASN A 120 -5.93 -8.69 13.57
C ASN A 120 -6.00 -8.18 12.12
N GLU A 121 -7.14 -7.59 11.72
CA GLU A 121 -7.34 -7.06 10.38
C GLU A 121 -6.37 -5.91 10.15
N GLU A 122 -5.58 -6.01 9.09
CA GLU A 122 -4.67 -4.95 8.70
C GLU A 122 -5.41 -3.87 7.92
N TYR A 123 -6.35 -4.26 7.05
CA TYR A 123 -7.20 -3.33 6.31
C TYR A 123 -8.39 -2.88 7.17
N ILE A 124 -8.39 -1.61 7.57
CA ILE A 124 -9.49 -1.01 8.34
C ILE A 124 -10.02 0.21 7.60
N PRO A 125 -11.26 0.16 7.05
CA PRO A 125 -11.85 1.31 6.37
C PRO A 125 -12.16 2.44 7.36
N LEU A 126 -11.98 3.67 6.90
CA LEU A 126 -12.34 4.87 7.64
C LEU A 126 -13.87 5.01 7.64
N THR A 127 -14.43 5.26 8.81
CA THR A 127 -15.87 5.52 8.92
C THR A 127 -16.19 6.94 8.49
N ASN A 128 -17.46 7.19 8.12
CA ASN A 128 -17.92 8.54 7.81
C ASN A 128 -17.66 9.53 8.96
N HIS A 129 -17.83 9.09 10.22
CA HIS A 129 -17.53 9.90 11.39
C HIS A 129 -16.02 10.16 11.57
N GLY A 130 -15.18 9.23 11.15
CA GLY A 130 -13.74 9.34 11.29
C GLY A 130 -13.11 10.44 10.45
N ILE A 131 -13.68 10.80 9.30
CA ILE A 131 -13.16 11.88 8.47
C ILE A 131 -13.24 13.21 9.20
N ASN A 132 -14.39 13.52 9.80
CA ASN A 132 -14.56 14.75 10.56
C ASN A 132 -13.58 14.81 11.74
N PHE A 133 -13.39 13.69 12.46
CA PHE A 133 -12.39 13.60 13.52
C PHE A 133 -11.01 14.05 13.04
N PHE A 134 -10.52 13.51 11.93
CA PHE A 134 -9.20 13.86 11.42
C PHE A 134 -9.12 15.29 10.88
N LEU A 135 -10.17 15.78 10.20
CA LEU A 135 -10.22 17.15 9.71
C LEU A 135 -10.23 18.18 10.87
N GLU A 136 -10.98 17.91 11.93
CA GLU A 136 -11.02 18.74 13.15
C GLU A 136 -9.67 18.76 13.89
N LYS A 137 -8.91 17.66 13.80
CA LYS A 137 -7.52 17.58 14.30
C LYS A 137 -6.50 18.27 13.38
N GLY A 138 -6.94 18.86 12.27
CA GLY A 138 -6.08 19.57 11.32
C GLY A 138 -5.35 18.66 10.33
N CYS A 139 -5.80 17.40 10.15
CA CYS A 139 -5.27 16.56 9.08
C CYS A 139 -5.73 17.08 7.73
N VAL A 140 -4.86 17.01 6.72
CA VAL A 140 -5.09 17.63 5.42
C VAL A 140 -5.26 16.57 4.34
N PRO A 141 -6.39 16.54 3.61
CA PRO A 141 -6.54 15.71 2.41
C PRO A 141 -5.51 16.11 1.35
N ARG A 142 -4.74 15.16 0.84
CA ARG A 142 -3.71 15.39 -0.19
C ARG A 142 -3.79 14.33 -1.28
N TRP A 143 -3.65 14.79 -2.52
CA TRP A 143 -3.39 13.95 -3.69
C TRP A 143 -1.91 14.07 -4.02
N VAL A 144 -1.18 12.97 -3.92
CA VAL A 144 0.27 12.97 -4.08
C VAL A 144 0.61 13.21 -5.55
N GLN A 145 1.34 14.27 -5.84
CA GLN A 145 1.93 14.53 -7.16
C GLN A 145 3.42 14.27 -7.06
N ALA A 146 3.97 13.52 -8.00
CA ALA A 146 5.39 13.23 -8.06
C ALA A 146 5.81 12.85 -9.48
N ASP A 147 7.07 13.14 -9.82
CA ASP A 147 7.66 12.82 -11.11
C ASP A 147 7.88 11.31 -11.28
N GLU A 148 8.04 10.87 -12.52
CA GLU A 148 8.50 9.51 -12.82
C GLU A 148 9.81 9.17 -12.09
N GLY A 149 9.97 7.91 -11.69
CA GLY A 149 11.11 7.42 -10.91
C GLY A 149 11.07 7.79 -9.42
N THR A 150 10.12 8.62 -8.97
CA THR A 150 10.02 8.99 -7.55
C THR A 150 9.47 7.82 -6.72
N VAL A 151 10.10 7.58 -5.57
CA VAL A 151 9.58 6.67 -4.54
C VAL A 151 8.68 7.46 -3.59
N VAL A 152 7.39 7.10 -3.53
CA VAL A 152 6.42 7.69 -2.60
C VAL A 152 6.31 6.80 -1.38
N LEU A 153 6.49 7.38 -0.18
CA LEU A 153 6.48 6.67 1.11
C LEU A 153 5.36 7.18 2.01
N TRP A 154 4.74 6.29 2.78
CA TRP A 154 3.83 6.67 3.88
C TRP A 154 3.86 5.65 5.02
N ASP A 155 3.58 6.12 6.24
CA ASP A 155 3.40 5.24 7.40
C ASP A 155 2.11 4.43 7.24
N SER A 156 2.13 3.12 7.53
CA SER A 156 0.97 2.24 7.36
C SER A 156 -0.26 2.64 8.18
N ARG A 157 -0.09 3.52 9.19
CA ARG A 157 -1.18 4.14 9.98
C ARG A 157 -1.81 5.36 9.32
N VAL A 158 -1.23 5.88 8.24
CA VAL A 158 -1.82 6.99 7.48
C VAL A 158 -3.07 6.47 6.79
N PHE A 159 -4.19 7.15 7.00
CA PHE A 159 -5.41 6.87 6.25
C PHE A 159 -5.24 7.32 4.80
N HIS A 160 -5.45 6.42 3.86
CA HIS A 160 -5.14 6.62 2.45
C HIS A 160 -6.08 5.83 1.53
N MET A 161 -6.03 6.13 0.23
CA MET A 161 -6.69 5.33 -0.80
C MET A 161 -6.06 5.58 -2.18
N GLY A 162 -6.28 4.66 -3.11
CA GLY A 162 -6.11 4.96 -4.53
C GLY A 162 -7.21 5.90 -5.00
N SER A 163 -6.84 7.05 -5.56
CA SER A 163 -7.76 8.02 -6.15
C SER A 163 -7.88 7.81 -7.66
N CYS A 164 -9.09 7.99 -8.18
CA CYS A 164 -9.36 8.00 -9.61
C CYS A 164 -8.97 9.35 -10.23
N PRO A 165 -8.71 9.41 -11.55
CA PRO A 165 -8.47 10.69 -12.20
C PRO A 165 -9.74 11.56 -12.16
N ILE A 166 -9.56 12.88 -12.14
CA ILE A 166 -10.65 13.84 -12.25
C ILE A 166 -11.21 13.77 -13.67
N GLN A 167 -12.54 13.61 -13.76
CA GLN A 167 -13.22 13.57 -15.05
C GLN A 167 -13.08 14.92 -15.77
N GLY A 168 -12.64 14.88 -17.04
CA GLY A 168 -12.50 16.08 -17.87
C GLY A 168 -11.22 16.88 -17.63
N ARG A 169 -10.19 16.28 -17.01
CA ARG A 169 -8.83 16.86 -17.00
C ARG A 169 -8.34 17.10 -18.43
N GLU A 170 -7.52 18.13 -18.60
CA GLU A 170 -7.07 18.59 -19.93
C GLU A 170 -6.23 17.54 -20.65
N GLU A 171 -5.28 16.92 -19.94
CA GLU A 171 -4.32 15.98 -20.51
C GLU A 171 -4.57 14.55 -19.99
N PRO A 172 -4.98 13.61 -20.86
CA PRO A 172 -5.11 12.19 -20.50
C PRO A 172 -3.74 11.60 -20.15
N ASN A 173 -3.63 10.99 -18.97
CA ASN A 173 -2.39 10.38 -18.50
C ASN A 173 -2.59 8.96 -17.96
N PHE A 174 -1.56 8.14 -18.11
CA PHE A 174 -1.44 6.82 -17.50
C PHE A 174 -1.00 6.96 -16.04
N ARG A 175 -1.43 6.00 -15.21
CA ARG A 175 -0.78 5.75 -13.92
C ARG A 175 -0.23 4.34 -13.97
N LEU A 176 1.07 4.18 -13.75
CA LEU A 176 1.67 2.89 -13.50
C LEU A 176 2.61 3.01 -12.30
N VAL A 177 2.39 2.18 -11.30
CA VAL A 177 3.24 2.12 -10.11
C VAL A 177 3.57 0.68 -9.75
N VAL A 178 4.74 0.48 -9.14
CA VAL A 178 5.15 -0.79 -8.53
C VAL A 178 5.25 -0.60 -7.03
N TYR A 179 4.50 -1.40 -6.26
CA TYR A 179 4.59 -1.36 -4.81
C TYR A 179 5.86 -2.08 -4.35
N VAL A 180 6.64 -1.39 -3.52
CA VAL A 180 7.91 -1.92 -2.98
C VAL A 180 8.02 -1.47 -1.54
N CYS A 181 7.92 -2.40 -0.61
CA CYS A 181 8.15 -2.13 0.79
C CYS A 181 9.33 -2.98 1.26
N MET A 182 10.15 -2.44 2.14
CA MET A 182 11.19 -3.22 2.80
C MET A 182 11.09 -3.09 4.31
N LEU A 183 11.24 -4.22 4.99
CA LEU A 183 11.19 -4.31 6.45
C LEU A 183 12.41 -5.09 6.97
N PRO A 184 12.90 -4.79 8.18
CA PRO A 184 14.00 -5.54 8.77
C PRO A 184 13.70 -7.04 8.87
N ARG A 185 14.72 -7.86 8.61
CA ARG A 185 14.71 -9.31 8.79
C ARG A 185 14.76 -9.72 10.26
N TYR A 186 15.26 -8.85 11.13
CA TYR A 186 15.41 -9.16 12.55
C TYR A 186 14.07 -9.58 13.18
N GLY A 187 14.07 -10.69 13.92
CA GLY A 187 12.88 -11.24 14.56
C GLY A 187 11.97 -12.09 13.64
N VAL A 188 12.29 -12.21 12.35
CA VAL A 188 11.55 -13.07 11.42
C VAL A 188 11.95 -14.53 11.60
N ARG A 189 10.96 -15.39 11.80
CA ARG A 189 11.16 -16.84 11.98
C ARG A 189 11.53 -17.51 10.65
N GLN A 190 12.32 -18.58 10.72
CA GLN A 190 12.80 -19.29 9.52
C GLN A 190 11.65 -19.79 8.63
N ASN A 191 10.56 -20.30 9.21
CA ASN A 191 9.41 -20.76 8.44
C ASN A 191 8.76 -19.66 7.58
N ILE A 192 8.83 -18.39 7.99
CA ILE A 192 8.33 -17.26 7.20
C ILE A 192 9.29 -16.96 6.04
N LEU A 193 10.60 -17.10 6.25
CA LEU A 193 11.60 -16.97 5.19
C LEU A 193 11.44 -18.07 4.15
N ASP A 194 11.23 -19.31 4.59
CA ASP A 194 11.00 -20.46 3.70
C ASP A 194 9.74 -20.24 2.85
N LYS A 195 8.66 -19.70 3.43
CA LYS A 195 7.45 -19.31 2.70
C LYS A 195 7.71 -18.20 1.67
N LYS A 196 8.55 -17.20 1.97
CA LYS A 196 8.94 -16.19 0.97
C LYS A 196 9.76 -16.81 -0.16
N ILE A 197 10.66 -17.74 0.13
CA ILE A 197 11.43 -18.43 -0.92
C ILE A 197 10.46 -19.20 -1.84
N LYS A 198 9.53 -19.97 -1.27
CA LYS A 198 8.49 -20.65 -2.04
C LYS A 198 7.64 -19.70 -2.88
N ALA A 199 7.20 -18.56 -2.31
CA ALA A 199 6.47 -17.54 -3.07
C ALA A 199 7.26 -17.02 -4.28
N LEU A 200 8.58 -16.84 -4.13
CA LEU A 200 9.45 -16.43 -5.23
C LEU A 200 9.54 -17.51 -6.32
N GLU A 201 9.75 -18.76 -5.93
CA GLU A 201 9.88 -19.91 -6.85
C GLU A 201 8.58 -20.16 -7.63
N ASP A 202 7.45 -20.10 -6.93
CA ASP A 202 6.11 -20.29 -7.49
C ASP A 202 5.59 -19.03 -8.22
N LYS A 203 6.31 -17.91 -8.10
CA LYS A 203 5.95 -16.58 -8.63
C LYS A 203 4.59 -16.10 -8.12
N ILE A 204 4.39 -16.18 -6.81
CA ILE A 204 3.17 -15.76 -6.11
C ILE A 204 3.43 -14.44 -5.37
N ASP A 205 2.51 -13.50 -5.48
CA ASP A 205 2.55 -12.24 -4.74
C ASP A 205 2.35 -12.46 -3.23
N THR A 206 2.82 -11.49 -2.44
CA THR A 206 2.56 -11.41 -1.00
C THR A 206 1.90 -10.06 -0.70
N SER A 207 1.89 -9.65 0.57
CA SER A 207 1.49 -8.29 0.96
C SER A 207 2.69 -7.32 1.02
N HIS A 208 2.40 -6.05 1.30
CA HIS A 208 3.40 -5.02 1.65
C HIS A 208 4.20 -5.36 2.92
N TRP A 209 3.71 -6.26 3.77
CA TRP A 209 4.44 -6.72 4.96
C TRP A 209 5.59 -7.64 4.54
N ALA A 210 6.72 -7.05 4.14
CA ALA A 210 7.89 -7.76 3.61
C ALA A 210 8.47 -8.85 4.55
N ASN A 211 8.24 -8.72 5.85
CA ASN A 211 8.66 -9.65 6.90
C ASN A 211 7.59 -10.69 7.27
N CYS A 212 6.45 -10.68 6.57
CA CYS A 212 5.39 -11.68 6.63
C CYS A 212 5.26 -12.37 5.26
N ALA A 213 4.73 -13.58 5.26
CA ALA A 213 4.38 -14.31 4.05
C ALA A 213 3.12 -15.15 4.33
N ILE A 214 2.10 -14.94 3.50
CA ILE A 214 0.86 -15.71 3.48
C ILE A 214 0.79 -16.29 2.08
N LEU A 215 0.74 -17.62 1.98
CA LEU A 215 0.54 -18.32 0.71
C LEU A 215 -0.95 -18.67 0.58
N GLU A 216 -1.45 -18.90 -0.63
CA GLU A 216 -2.87 -19.29 -0.83
C GLU A 216 -3.24 -20.55 -0.03
N GLU A 217 -2.29 -21.47 0.15
CA GLU A 217 -2.44 -22.68 0.98
C GLU A 217 -2.69 -22.37 2.48
N ASP A 218 -2.34 -21.17 2.94
CA ASP A 218 -2.56 -20.70 4.32
C ASP A 218 -3.91 -19.98 4.51
N ILE A 219 -4.62 -19.67 3.42
CA ILE A 219 -5.95 -19.05 3.48
C ILE A 219 -6.96 -20.20 3.62
N ASP A 220 -7.44 -20.45 4.85
CA ASP A 220 -8.62 -21.29 5.07
C ASP A 220 -9.83 -20.58 4.45
N LEU A 221 -10.01 -20.77 3.14
CA LEU A 221 -11.16 -20.32 2.39
C LEU A 221 -12.34 -21.19 2.83
N GLY A 222 -12.90 -20.86 4.00
CA GLY A 222 -14.18 -21.37 4.46
C GLY A 222 -15.27 -21.07 3.44
N GLY A 223 -15.42 -21.95 2.46
CA GLY A 223 -16.62 -22.11 1.64
C GLY A 223 -17.06 -20.93 0.77
N LEU A 224 -16.20 -20.01 0.35
CA LEU A 224 -16.58 -18.95 -0.61
C LEU A 224 -16.05 -19.28 -2.01
N LEU A 225 -16.87 -20.04 -2.74
CA LEU A 225 -16.84 -20.09 -4.20
C LEU A 225 -17.15 -18.70 -4.76
N LEU A 226 -16.15 -18.09 -5.40
CA LEU A 226 -16.37 -16.98 -6.33
C LEU A 226 -16.97 -17.56 -7.62
N LEU A 227 -18.19 -17.12 -7.94
CA LEU A 227 -18.80 -17.24 -9.28
C LEU A 227 -18.13 -16.27 -10.26
#